data_AF-A0A2N8NAH8-F1
#
_entry.id   AF-A0A2N8NAH8-F1
#
_cell.length_a   1.000
_cell.length_b   1.000
_cell.length_c   1.000
_cell.angle_alpha   90.00
_cell.angle_beta   90.00
_cell.angle_gamma   90.00
#
_symmetry.space_group_name_H-M   'P 1'
#
loop_
_entity.id
_entity.type
_entity.pdbx_description
1 polymer ?
#
loop_
_entity_poly.entity_id
_entity_poly.type
_entity_poly.pdbx_seq_one_letter_code
_entity_poly.pdbx_strand_id
1 'polypeptide(L)'
;MQVIMDTTITKSTASIRIDSELLKRLKEEAKEENRSLGSYLETLLFRMRYGVRREEETITPELKAKIEKAREDYKKGRGKVCKTVEESMAFFDSL
;
A
#
# COMPACT_ATOMS: atom_id res chain seq x y z
N MET A 1 -24.30 -13.90 5.58
CA MET A 1 -23.08 -14.71 5.39
C MET A 1 -22.22 -13.96 4.39
N GLN A 2 -21.20 -13.22 4.83
CA GLN A 2 -20.35 -12.42 3.95
C GLN A 2 -19.01 -13.14 3.81
N VAL A 3 -18.64 -13.43 2.57
CA VAL A 3 -17.40 -14.11 2.19
C VAL A 3 -16.27 -13.12 2.39
N ILE A 4 -15.45 -13.32 3.43
CA ILE A 4 -14.16 -12.65 3.56
C ILE A 4 -13.30 -13.21 2.42
N MET A 5 -12.98 -12.39 1.41
CA MET A 5 -11.97 -12.75 0.42
C MET A 5 -10.61 -12.68 1.13
N ASP A 6 -10.28 -13.73 1.87
CA ASP A 6 -8.93 -14.04 2.31
C ASP A 6 -8.08 -14.15 1.05
N THR A 7 -7.45 -13.04 0.67
CA THR A 7 -6.50 -13.00 -0.44
C THR A 7 -5.23 -13.67 0.07
N THR A 8 -5.30 -14.99 0.24
CA THR A 8 -4.19 -15.82 0.67
C THR A 8 -3.16 -15.78 -0.45
N ILE A 9 -2.15 -14.91 -0.29
CA ILE A 9 -1.00 -14.92 -1.18
C ILE A 9 -0.28 -16.25 -0.94
N THR A 10 -0.43 -17.18 -1.87
CA THR A 10 0.31 -18.44 -1.87
C THR A 10 1.80 -18.13 -1.87
N LYS A 11 2.47 -18.42 -0.75
CA LYS A 11 3.92 -18.31 -0.64
C LYS A 11 4.56 -19.53 -1.28
N SER A 12 5.60 -19.32 -2.07
CA SER A 12 6.43 -20.38 -2.65
C SER A 12 7.87 -20.18 -2.25
N THR A 13 8.57 -21.27 -1.95
CA THR A 13 9.99 -21.24 -1.59
C THR A 13 10.84 -21.45 -2.85
N ALA A 14 11.89 -20.63 -2.98
CA ALA A 14 12.90 -20.78 -4.02
C ALA A 14 14.29 -20.75 -3.38
N SER A 15 15.26 -21.43 -4.01
CA SER A 15 16.67 -21.37 -3.63
C SER A 15 17.43 -20.51 -4.63
N ILE A 16 18.19 -19.54 -4.14
CA ILE A 16 18.98 -18.60 -4.94
C ILE A 16 20.46 -18.68 -4.55
N ARG A 17 21.35 -18.56 -5.54
CA ARG A 17 22.79 -18.44 -5.32
C ARG A 17 23.17 -16.97 -5.34
N ILE A 18 23.91 -16.54 -4.32
CA ILE A 18 24.44 -15.19 -4.16
C ILE A 18 25.90 -15.30 -3.72
N ASP A 19 26.74 -14.37 -4.15
CA ASP A 19 28.15 -14.36 -3.73
C ASP A 19 28.28 -14.03 -2.24
N SER A 20 29.42 -14.41 -1.67
CA SER A 20 29.65 -14.29 -0.22
C SER A 20 29.74 -12.85 0.27
N GLU A 21 30.19 -11.91 -0.58
CA GLU A 21 30.31 -10.51 -0.19
C GLU A 21 28.93 -9.87 -0.11
N LEU A 22 28.08 -10.09 -1.10
CA LEU A 22 26.70 -9.65 -1.09
C LEU A 22 25.92 -10.27 0.07
N LEU A 23 26.08 -11.57 0.33
CA LEU A 23 25.44 -12.23 1.47
C LEU A 23 25.84 -11.59 2.81
N LYS A 24 27.10 -11.16 2.96
CA LYS A 24 27.57 -10.50 4.17
C LYS A 24 26.89 -9.15 4.37
N ARG A 25 26.85 -8.31 3.33
CA ARG A 25 26.18 -6.99 3.37
C ARG A 25 24.70 -7.12 3.72
N LEU A 26 23.99 -8.04 3.06
CA LEU A 26 22.56 -8.29 3.31
C LEU A 26 22.28 -8.71 4.76
N LYS A 27 23.19 -9.47 5.39
CA LYS A 27 23.06 -9.84 6.81
C LYS A 27 23.31 -8.66 7.74
N GLU A 28 24.26 -7.80 7.42
CA GLU A 28 24.56 -6.58 8.19
C GLU A 28 23.36 -5.63 8.16
N GLU A 29 22.82 -5.34 6.96
CA GLU A 29 21.63 -4.50 6.80
C GLU A 29 20.39 -5.07 7.50
N ALA A 30 20.14 -6.39 7.37
CA ALA A 30 19.03 -7.03 8.07
C ALA A 30 19.16 -6.90 9.60
N LYS A 31 20.39 -6.97 10.14
CA LYS A 31 20.66 -6.80 11.56
C LYS A 31 20.46 -5.35 12.01
N GLU A 32 20.90 -4.37 11.23
CA GLU A 32 20.65 -2.95 11.49
C GLU A 32 19.15 -2.65 11.56
N GLU A 33 18.34 -3.31 10.73
CA GLU A 33 16.88 -3.21 10.75
C GLU A 33 16.19 -4.08 11.82
N ASN A 34 16.93 -4.82 12.66
CA ASN A 34 16.39 -5.78 13.63
C ASN A 34 15.47 -6.85 12.99
N ARG A 35 15.85 -7.36 11.81
CA ARG A 35 15.10 -8.35 11.04
C ARG A 35 15.94 -9.59 10.76
N SER A 36 15.25 -10.71 10.48
CA SER A 36 15.92 -11.89 9.91
C SER A 36 16.27 -11.63 8.44
N LEU A 37 17.32 -12.29 7.94
CA LEU A 37 17.70 -12.20 6.53
C LEU A 37 16.53 -12.58 5.59
N GLY A 38 15.75 -13.61 5.94
CA GLY A 38 14.60 -14.03 5.15
C GLY A 38 13.52 -12.95 5.06
N SER A 39 13.17 -12.32 6.19
CA SER A 39 12.19 -11.22 6.23
C SER A 39 12.68 -9.98 5.47
N TYR A 40 13.97 -9.67 5.60
CA TYR A 40 14.61 -8.58 4.86
C TYR A 40 14.55 -8.83 3.34
N LEU A 41 14.91 -10.04 2.90
CA LEU A 41 14.84 -10.44 1.49
C LEU A 41 13.41 -10.49 0.96
N GLU A 42 12.44 -11.00 1.72
CA GLU A 42 11.02 -10.94 1.34
C GLU A 42 10.61 -9.48 1.08
N THR A 43 11.02 -8.55 1.94
CA THR A 43 10.70 -7.11 1.78
C THR A 43 11.35 -6.51 0.54
N LEU A 44 12.61 -6.84 0.26
CA LEU A 44 13.31 -6.36 -0.95
C LEU A 44 12.68 -6.94 -2.23
N LEU A 45 12.37 -8.23 -2.24
CA LEU A 45 11.73 -8.90 -3.38
C LEU A 45 10.29 -8.41 -3.59
N PHE A 46 9.57 -8.16 -2.51
CA PHE A 46 8.26 -7.52 -2.57
C PHE A 46 8.41 -6.12 -3.15
N ARG A 47 9.34 -5.30 -2.64
CA ARG A 47 9.64 -3.98 -3.22
C ARG A 47 10.02 -4.07 -4.69
N MET A 48 10.73 -5.11 -5.14
CA MET A 48 11.02 -5.29 -6.57
C MET A 48 9.75 -5.61 -7.37
N ARG A 49 8.90 -6.52 -6.88
CA ARG A 49 7.61 -6.88 -7.49
C ARG A 49 6.67 -5.69 -7.62
N TYR A 50 6.63 -4.81 -6.62
CA TYR A 50 5.78 -3.62 -6.61
C TYR A 50 6.52 -2.34 -7.06
N GLY A 51 7.84 -2.40 -7.21
CA GLY A 51 8.72 -1.28 -7.55
C GLY A 51 8.77 -0.95 -9.04
N VAL A 52 8.17 -1.80 -9.87
CA VAL A 52 7.84 -1.51 -11.28
C VAL A 52 6.42 -0.90 -11.41
N ARG A 53 5.68 -0.71 -10.30
CA ARG A 53 4.43 0.06 -10.28
C ARG A 53 4.68 1.48 -9.79
N ARG A 54 5.49 2.22 -10.54
CA ARG A 54 5.56 3.69 -10.47
C ARG A 54 5.23 4.35 -11.81
N GLU A 55 4.51 3.66 -12.69
CA GLU A 55 4.02 4.24 -13.95
C GLU A 55 2.52 4.62 -13.91
N GLU A 56 1.77 4.21 -12.87
CA GLU A 56 0.32 4.52 -12.75
C GLU A 56 -0.06 5.21 -11.42
N GLU A 57 0.88 5.86 -10.73
CA GLU A 57 0.54 6.89 -9.74
C GLU A 57 0.40 8.28 -10.39
N THR A 58 0.02 8.32 -11.68
CA THR A 58 -0.38 9.57 -12.31
C THR A 58 -1.65 10.05 -11.64
N ILE A 59 -1.53 11.07 -10.77
CA ILE A 59 -2.65 11.97 -10.53
C ILE A 59 -3.04 12.52 -11.89
N THR A 60 -4.06 11.94 -12.50
CA THR A 60 -4.56 12.41 -13.79
C THR A 60 -5.03 13.85 -13.62
N PRO A 61 -4.98 14.68 -14.68
CA PRO A 61 -5.53 16.03 -14.62
C PRO A 61 -6.98 16.05 -14.11
N GLU A 62 -7.75 15.01 -14.46
CA GLU A 62 -9.11 14.80 -13.97
C GLU A 62 -9.17 14.54 -12.47
N LEU A 63 -8.35 13.63 -11.93
CA LEU A 63 -8.30 13.37 -10.49
C LEU A 63 -7.85 14.61 -9.71
N LYS A 64 -6.87 15.34 -10.24
CA LYS A 64 -6.41 16.61 -9.65
C LYS A 64 -7.53 17.64 -9.58
N ALA A 65 -8.29 17.79 -10.66
CA ALA A 65 -9.43 18.70 -10.72
C ALA A 65 -10.55 18.31 -9.73
N LYS A 66 -10.85 17.01 -9.58
CA LYS A 66 -11.83 16.52 -8.60
C LYS A 66 -11.40 16.82 -7.16
N ILE A 67 -10.12 16.61 -6.83
CA ILE A 67 -9.58 16.90 -5.49
C ILE A 67 -9.65 18.40 -5.20
N GLU A 68 -9.26 19.26 -6.15
CA GLU A 68 -9.30 20.71 -5.95
C GLU A 68 -10.73 21.22 -5.75
N LYS A 69 -11.67 20.73 -6.57
CA LYS A 69 -13.09 21.05 -6.40
C LYS A 69 -13.61 20.62 -5.02
N ALA A 70 -13.29 19.41 -4.58
CA ALA A 70 -13.70 18.91 -3.25
C ALA A 70 -13.13 19.77 -2.11
N ARG A 71 -11.89 20.24 -2.23
CA ARG A 71 -11.27 21.17 -1.27
C ARG A 71 -11.97 22.52 -1.25
N GLU A 72 -12.35 23.04 -2.41
CA GLU A 72 -13.08 24.30 -2.51
C GLU A 72 -14.50 24.19 -1.96
N ASP A 73 -15.18 23.07 -2.21
CA ASP A 73 -16.48 22.76 -1.62
C ASP A 73 -16.41 22.65 -0.10
N TYR A 74 -15.38 22.00 0.44
CA TYR A 74 -15.13 21.97 1.87
C TYR A 74 -14.94 23.38 2.45
N LYS A 75 -14.11 24.23 1.82
CA LYS A 75 -13.90 25.63 2.25
C LYS A 75 -15.20 26.44 2.24
N LYS A 76 -16.10 26.15 1.29
CA LYS A 76 -17.42 26.79 1.16
C LYS A 76 -18.49 26.16 2.06
N GLY A 77 -18.14 25.17 2.90
CA GLY A 77 -19.09 24.46 3.77
C GLY A 77 -20.05 23.54 3.01
N ARG A 78 -19.77 23.22 1.75
CA ARG A 78 -20.59 22.36 0.88
C ARG A 78 -20.17 20.90 1.03
N GLY A 79 -20.22 20.41 2.25
CA GLY A 79 -19.93 19.01 2.59
C GLY A 79 -20.94 18.46 3.57
N LYS A 80 -21.11 17.14 3.59
CA LYS A 80 -21.89 16.46 4.62
C LYS A 80 -20.97 16.14 5.80
N VAL A 81 -21.27 16.69 6.97
CA VAL A 81 -20.61 16.28 8.21
C VAL A 81 -21.33 15.05 8.75
N CYS A 82 -20.58 13.97 8.91
CA CYS A 82 -21.02 12.78 9.63
C CYS A 82 -20.24 12.75 10.95
N LYS A 83 -20.95 12.66 12.08
CA LYS A 83 -20.36 12.68 13.42
C LYS A 83 -20.07 11.27 13.93
N THR A 84 -20.73 10.26 13.37
CA THR A 84 -20.48 8.86 13.69
C THR A 84 -20.14 8.03 12.46
N VAL A 85 -19.62 6.83 12.71
CA VAL A 85 -19.28 5.87 11.66
C VAL A 85 -20.56 5.40 10.96
N GLU A 86 -21.64 5.18 11.72
CA GLU A 86 -22.94 4.73 11.20
C GLU A 86 -23.58 5.79 10.29
N GLU A 87 -23.51 7.07 10.66
CA GLU A 87 -23.96 8.17 9.81
C GLU A 87 -23.16 8.24 8.50
N SER A 88 -21.86 7.97 8.59
CA SER A 88 -20.98 7.95 7.42
C SER A 88 -21.32 6.78 6.49
N MET A 89 -21.52 5.59 7.04
CA MET A 89 -21.90 4.38 6.29
C MET A 89 -23.26 4.55 5.62
N ALA A 90 -24.28 5.01 6.35
CA ALA A 90 -25.60 5.25 5.79
C ALA A 90 -25.58 6.31 4.67
N PHE A 91 -24.71 7.32 4.77
CA PHE A 91 -24.51 8.28 3.70
C PHE A 91 -23.90 7.63 2.46
N PHE A 92 -22.84 6.83 2.60
CA PHE A 92 -22.23 6.13 1.46
C PHE A 92 -23.17 5.15 0.78
N ASP A 93 -24.00 4.44 1.56
CA ASP A 93 -25.01 3.53 1.01
C ASP A 93 -26.13 4.26 0.24
N SER A 94 -26.30 5.58 0.45
CA SER A 94 -27.31 6.39 -0.22
C SER A 94 -26.84 7.10 -1.49
N LEU A 95 -25.53 7.03 -1.82
CA LEU A 95 -24.91 7.63 -3.01
C LEU A 95 -24.96 6.70 -4.22
#